data_AF-A0A3C1RQP2-F1
#
_entry.id   AF-A0A3C1RQP2-F1
#
_cell.length_a   1.000
_cell.length_b   1.000
_cell.length_c   1.000
_cell.angle_alpha   90.00
_cell.angle_beta   90.00
_cell.angle_gamma   90.00
#
_symmetry.space_group_name_H-M   'P 1'
#
loop_
_entity.id
_entity.type
_entity.pdbx_description
1 polymer ?
#
loop_
_entity_poly.entity_id
_entity_poly.type
_entity_poly.pdbx_seq_one_letter_code
_entity_poly.pdbx_strand_id
1 'polypeptide(L)'
;MSEQKQQAKVNLIAIFTITLVTWLILVPFVNSIKIPFGENLTGVISLASIENISPYTDYLKYIILLLTPPLIATLVLNLNQKPLGIILRIINHRYIWIGISSILLLTWLINTPFNQFRINSTLIDSFHEGEFLGFLPNFLQLKQPFINTVLIHGYGVDVLPSWLAANLANQNNGIALTRLFVNLENVITCLGYFWILWELINLSQIHKNRLKIFLISCILFCVFDGIFYKFDGRRGTSFIIQLALTLRFFRIAETQPNQAQWLSVLIGASIPSSFFYIYDRAIYFIAVYLCASILSLFLNKKISIIWLRGSLIGIIITSIFSLIFLGFDQINAIISQVLYWGKYGRYISFIPLPPLELTWTSQTFWLSMFVQSAVLVYLLLDLKNQGLKLRPFVQNNYLIILLLIAASVYMRITLDRSDLGHSYHGALITAFLGFYLLYLGYKNKIEPQLPQFNLTPLQQTLTILILIVIILAEPSFNLVKGMEKLTQLPNSLSTPNQELLKPDYLEAWNTLKPEIEQQSCF
;
A
#
# COMPACT_ATOMS: atom_id res chain seq x y z
N MET A 1 -5.33 -18.69 45.23
CA MET A 1 -4.46 -17.62 44.69
C MET A 1 -3.45 -18.29 43.77
N SER A 2 -3.69 -18.31 42.46
CA SER A 2 -2.75 -18.89 41.50
C SER A 2 -1.74 -17.83 41.09
N GLU A 3 -0.46 -18.18 41.16
CA GLU A 3 0.64 -17.39 40.62
C GLU A 3 0.42 -17.18 39.11
N GLN A 4 0.01 -15.97 38.73
CA GLN A 4 0.23 -15.48 37.38
C GLN A 4 1.74 -15.41 37.18
N LYS A 5 2.34 -16.49 36.65
CA LYS A 5 3.70 -16.45 36.10
C LYS A 5 3.78 -15.25 35.17
N GLN A 6 4.51 -14.23 35.62
CA GLN A 6 4.69 -12.98 34.93
C GLN A 6 5.32 -13.28 33.57
N GLN A 7 4.51 -13.20 32.52
CA GLN A 7 4.92 -13.47 31.14
C GLN A 7 6.12 -12.57 30.82
N ALA A 8 7.26 -13.17 30.46
CA ALA A 8 8.48 -12.43 30.15
C ALA A 8 8.20 -11.45 29.00
N LYS A 9 8.29 -10.14 29.28
CA LYS A 9 8.01 -9.10 28.28
C LYS A 9 9.15 -9.07 27.25
N VAL A 10 8.81 -9.27 25.98
CA VAL A 10 9.77 -9.20 24.86
C VAL A 10 10.35 -7.78 24.75
N ASN A 11 11.68 -7.64 24.75
CA ASN A 11 12.37 -6.35 24.72
C ASN A 11 12.60 -5.86 23.28
N LEU A 12 11.92 -4.79 22.90
CA LEU A 12 12.04 -4.16 21.57
C LEU A 12 13.48 -3.70 21.26
N ILE A 13 14.22 -3.17 22.22
CA ILE A 13 15.62 -2.72 21.98
C ILE A 13 16.49 -3.92 21.63
N ALA A 14 16.32 -5.03 22.35
CA ALA A 14 17.05 -6.27 22.06
C ALA A 14 16.68 -6.83 20.68
N ILE A 15 15.38 -6.83 20.32
CA ILE A 15 14.91 -7.22 18.99
C ILE A 15 15.61 -6.39 17.91
N PHE A 16 15.54 -5.07 18.00
CA PHE A 16 16.13 -4.17 17.00
C PHE A 16 17.66 -4.28 16.95
N THR A 17 18.31 -4.43 18.11
CA THR A 17 19.78 -4.58 18.17
C THR A 17 20.23 -5.89 17.55
N ILE A 18 19.57 -7.02 17.87
CA ILE A 18 19.91 -8.32 17.28
C ILE A 18 19.63 -8.31 15.78
N THR A 19 18.49 -7.75 15.38
CA THR A 19 18.15 -7.62 13.95
C THR A 19 19.22 -6.81 13.24
N LEU A 20 19.61 -5.66 13.79
CA LEU A 20 20.60 -4.77 13.20
C LEU A 20 21.99 -5.42 13.14
N VAL A 21 22.46 -6.01 14.23
CA VAL A 21 23.77 -6.70 14.27
C VAL A 21 23.79 -7.86 13.27
N THR A 22 22.72 -8.67 13.24
CA THR A 22 22.61 -9.76 12.27
C THR A 22 22.67 -9.24 10.84
N TRP A 23 21.96 -8.16 10.56
CA TRP A 23 21.98 -7.50 9.26
C TRP A 23 23.36 -6.97 8.89
N LEU A 24 24.05 -6.28 9.80
CA LEU A 24 25.40 -5.76 9.57
C LEU A 24 26.40 -6.89 9.21
N ILE A 25 26.20 -8.08 9.79
CA ILE A 25 27.00 -9.26 9.45
C ILE A 25 26.59 -9.85 8.10
N LEU A 26 25.29 -9.93 7.79
CA LEU A 26 24.77 -10.57 6.58
C LEU A 26 24.91 -9.72 5.32
N VAL A 27 24.79 -8.40 5.43
CA VAL A 27 24.76 -7.47 4.30
C VAL A 27 25.92 -7.66 3.32
N PRO A 28 27.19 -7.78 3.76
CA PRO A 28 28.30 -8.05 2.85
C PRO A 28 28.12 -9.34 2.03
N PHE A 29 27.64 -10.41 2.67
CA PHE A 29 27.38 -11.69 1.98
C PHE A 29 26.19 -11.57 1.04
N VAL A 30 25.09 -10.96 1.49
CA VAL A 30 23.86 -10.80 0.70
C VAL A 30 24.11 -9.94 -0.55
N ASN A 31 24.92 -8.88 -0.44
CA ASN A 31 25.30 -8.05 -1.58
C ASN A 31 26.11 -8.81 -2.64
N SER A 32 26.82 -9.87 -2.26
CA SER A 32 27.59 -10.70 -3.19
C SER A 32 26.75 -11.73 -3.95
N ILE A 33 25.52 -12.01 -3.51
CA ILE A 33 24.65 -13.03 -4.13
C ILE A 33 24.17 -12.55 -5.49
N LYS A 34 24.51 -13.33 -6.53
CA LYS A 34 23.97 -13.21 -7.88
C LYS A 34 23.65 -14.60 -8.42
N ILE A 35 22.36 -14.92 -8.56
CA ILE A 35 21.94 -16.17 -9.20
C ILE A 35 21.96 -15.92 -10.71
N PRO A 36 22.73 -16.70 -11.50
CA PRO A 36 22.73 -16.52 -12.95
C PRO A 36 21.34 -16.77 -13.52
N PHE A 37 20.93 -15.97 -14.50
CA PHE A 37 19.67 -16.18 -15.21
C PHE A 37 19.73 -17.48 -16.03
N GLY A 38 20.89 -17.78 -16.62
CA GLY A 38 21.11 -18.98 -17.42
C GLY A 38 20.57 -18.81 -18.84
N GLU A 39 20.21 -19.93 -19.48
CA GLU A 39 19.59 -19.91 -20.80
C GLU A 39 18.22 -19.22 -20.76
N ASN A 40 17.96 -18.30 -21.70
CA ASN A 40 16.71 -17.55 -21.76
C ASN A 40 15.56 -18.41 -22.31
N LEU A 41 15.04 -19.32 -21.50
CA LEU A 41 13.91 -20.19 -21.84
C LEU A 41 12.57 -19.44 -21.95
N THR A 42 12.48 -18.18 -21.50
CA THR A 42 11.25 -17.39 -21.56
C THR A 42 11.11 -16.61 -22.86
N GLY A 43 12.20 -16.42 -23.62
CA GLY A 43 12.24 -15.61 -24.83
C GLY A 43 12.12 -14.10 -24.60
N VAL A 44 12.01 -13.66 -23.33
CA VAL A 44 11.87 -12.24 -22.98
C VAL A 44 13.24 -11.59 -22.95
N ILE A 45 13.46 -10.54 -23.74
CA ILE A 45 14.65 -9.70 -23.65
C ILE A 45 14.37 -8.60 -22.61
N SER A 46 15.10 -8.64 -21.50
CA SER A 46 15.01 -7.66 -20.41
C SER A 46 16.35 -7.51 -19.67
N LEU A 47 16.41 -6.59 -18.71
CA LEU A 47 17.57 -6.44 -17.82
C LEU A 47 18.01 -7.76 -17.17
N ALA A 48 17.07 -8.65 -16.84
CA ALA A 48 17.40 -9.97 -16.29
C ALA A 48 18.27 -10.80 -17.26
N SER A 49 17.87 -10.83 -18.54
CA SER A 49 18.59 -11.56 -19.59
C SER A 49 19.88 -10.86 -20.02
N ILE A 50 19.91 -9.52 -20.02
CA ILE A 50 21.06 -8.71 -20.44
C ILE A 50 22.18 -8.78 -19.40
N GLU A 51 21.83 -8.60 -18.12
CA GLU A 51 22.78 -8.66 -17.01
C GLU A 51 23.09 -10.12 -16.57
N ASN A 52 22.40 -11.10 -17.15
CA ASN A 52 22.43 -12.51 -16.74
C ASN A 52 22.17 -12.70 -15.24
N ILE A 53 21.21 -11.95 -14.69
CA ILE A 53 20.80 -12.03 -13.28
C ILE A 53 19.37 -12.52 -13.22
N SER A 54 19.17 -13.63 -12.51
CA SER A 54 17.84 -14.18 -12.25
C SER A 54 17.05 -13.24 -11.34
N PRO A 55 15.79 -12.91 -11.67
CA PRO A 55 14.92 -12.12 -10.80
C PRO A 55 14.70 -12.73 -9.41
N TYR A 56 14.90 -14.03 -9.26
CA TYR A 56 14.83 -14.73 -7.97
C TYR A 56 15.98 -14.38 -7.02
N THR A 57 17.04 -13.73 -7.52
CA THR A 57 18.16 -13.24 -6.71
C THR A 57 17.66 -12.32 -5.59
N ASP A 58 16.77 -11.37 -5.90
CA ASP A 58 16.33 -10.38 -4.92
C ASP A 58 15.37 -10.99 -3.88
N TYR A 59 14.59 -11.99 -4.27
CA TYR A 59 13.80 -12.78 -3.33
C TYR A 59 14.69 -13.59 -2.38
N LEU A 60 15.77 -14.20 -2.89
CA LEU A 60 16.70 -14.92 -2.03
C LEU A 60 17.38 -13.99 -1.02
N LYS A 61 17.86 -12.82 -1.49
CA LYS A 61 18.42 -11.78 -0.61
C LYS A 61 17.41 -11.36 0.46
N TYR A 62 16.17 -11.09 0.06
CA TYR A 62 15.09 -10.74 0.97
C TYR A 62 14.81 -11.84 2.00
N ILE A 63 14.67 -13.09 1.58
CA ILE A 63 14.40 -14.24 2.46
C ILE A 63 15.53 -14.43 3.49
N ILE A 64 16.80 -14.32 3.07
CA ILE A 64 17.95 -14.42 3.98
C ILE A 64 17.88 -13.34 5.06
N LEU A 65 17.67 -12.09 4.67
CA LEU A 65 17.58 -10.96 5.61
C LEU A 65 16.32 -11.00 6.49
N LEU A 66 15.23 -11.56 5.97
CA LEU A 66 13.97 -11.69 6.68
C LEU A 66 14.04 -12.79 7.75
N LEU A 67 14.58 -13.97 7.40
CA LEU A 67 14.51 -15.18 8.22
C LEU A 67 15.73 -15.45 9.11
N THR A 68 16.91 -14.95 8.77
CA THR A 68 18.13 -15.23 9.56
C THR A 68 18.13 -14.52 10.92
N PRO A 69 17.76 -13.22 11.04
CA PRO A 69 17.67 -12.56 12.35
C PRO A 69 16.75 -13.25 13.36
N PRO A 70 15.53 -13.71 12.99
CA PRO A 70 14.72 -14.48 13.92
C PRO A 70 15.38 -15.78 14.36
N LEU A 71 16.08 -16.50 13.47
CA LEU A 71 16.82 -17.71 13.84
C LEU A 71 17.91 -17.40 14.89
N ILE A 72 18.71 -16.35 14.67
CA ILE A 72 19.74 -15.93 15.64
C ILE A 72 19.11 -15.48 16.96
N ALA A 73 18.00 -14.76 16.92
CA ALA A 73 17.29 -14.34 18.12
C ALA A 73 16.79 -15.53 18.97
N THR A 74 16.41 -16.67 18.34
CA THR A 74 16.01 -17.88 19.09
C THR A 74 17.17 -18.52 19.85
N LEU A 75 18.40 -18.39 19.36
CA LEU A 75 19.63 -18.93 19.94
C LEU A 75 20.19 -18.05 21.07
N VAL A 76 20.02 -16.74 20.96
CA VAL A 76 20.76 -15.76 21.79
C VAL A 76 19.97 -15.27 23.02
N LEU A 77 18.64 -15.44 23.07
CA LEU A 77 17.82 -14.74 24.08
C LEU A 77 17.24 -15.60 25.21
N ASN A 78 17.76 -15.31 26.42
CA ASN A 78 17.14 -15.48 27.74
C ASN A 78 17.44 -14.21 28.56
N LEU A 79 16.79 -13.07 28.30
CA LEU A 79 17.05 -11.82 29.03
C LEU A 79 15.77 -11.01 29.32
N ASN A 80 15.56 -10.74 30.61
CA ASN A 80 14.52 -9.89 31.18
C ASN A 80 15.06 -8.49 31.43
N GLN A 81 14.63 -7.46 30.69
CA GLN A 81 14.86 -6.06 31.08
C GLN A 81 13.77 -5.09 30.56
N LYS A 82 13.64 -3.95 31.24
CA LYS A 82 12.57 -2.96 31.10
C LYS A 82 12.87 -1.93 29.99
N PRO A 83 11.84 -1.40 29.30
CA PRO A 83 12.00 -0.48 28.18
C PRO A 83 12.14 0.99 28.61
N LEU A 84 12.99 1.74 27.89
CA LEU A 84 13.16 3.19 27.98
C LEU A 84 12.03 3.95 27.26
N GLY A 85 11.61 5.09 27.81
CA GLY A 85 10.59 5.97 27.22
C GLY A 85 10.96 7.44 27.42
N ILE A 86 11.41 8.12 26.36
CA ILE A 86 11.77 9.55 26.39
C ILE A 86 11.08 10.38 25.27
N ILE A 87 10.55 9.78 24.19
CA ILE A 87 10.18 10.57 23.00
C ILE A 87 8.72 11.08 22.93
N LEU A 88 7.79 10.64 23.79
CA LEU A 88 6.34 10.74 23.44
C LEU A 88 5.45 11.59 24.36
N ARG A 89 5.98 12.65 24.99
CA ARG A 89 5.19 13.41 26.00
C ARG A 89 4.24 14.47 25.48
N ILE A 90 4.09 14.71 24.18
CA ILE A 90 3.86 16.07 23.66
C ILE A 90 2.40 16.55 23.54
N ILE A 91 1.39 15.70 23.62
CA ILE A 91 0.11 16.04 22.99
C ILE A 91 -0.92 16.54 24.00
N ASN A 92 -1.08 17.87 24.18
CA ASN A 92 -2.16 18.38 25.04
C ASN A 92 -2.85 19.70 24.67
N HIS A 93 -3.34 19.85 23.42
CA HIS A 93 -4.47 20.75 23.14
C HIS A 93 -5.41 20.15 22.09
N ARG A 94 -6.73 20.38 22.13
CA ARG A 94 -7.72 19.62 21.31
C ARG A 94 -8.26 20.37 20.09
N TYR A 95 -8.56 21.65 20.21
CA TYR A 95 -9.35 22.34 19.17
C TYR A 95 -8.48 22.98 18.08
N ILE A 96 -7.32 23.54 18.45
CA ILE A 96 -6.34 24.08 17.50
C ILE A 96 -5.78 22.98 16.58
N TRP A 97 -5.54 21.79 17.13
CA TRP A 97 -5.02 20.65 16.38
C TRP A 97 -5.99 20.13 15.31
N ILE A 98 -7.30 20.17 15.55
CA ILE A 98 -8.29 19.71 14.57
C ILE A 98 -8.34 20.66 13.38
N GLY A 99 -8.37 21.98 13.64
CA GLY A 99 -8.36 22.99 12.57
C GLY A 99 -7.09 22.93 11.72
N ILE A 100 -5.92 22.99 12.38
CA ILE A 100 -4.62 22.97 11.69
C ILE A 100 -4.43 21.66 10.92
N SER A 101 -4.68 20.50 11.55
CA SER A 101 -4.47 19.21 10.87
C SER A 101 -5.43 19.03 9.69
N SER A 102 -6.68 19.45 9.80
CA SER A 102 -7.64 19.36 8.69
C SER A 102 -7.21 20.21 7.50
N ILE A 103 -6.76 21.44 7.74
CA ILE A 103 -6.26 22.34 6.69
C ILE A 103 -5.01 21.75 6.02
N LEU A 104 -4.07 21.24 6.82
CA LEU A 104 -2.84 20.64 6.29
C LEU A 104 -3.12 19.38 5.48
N LEU A 105 -3.96 18.47 5.98
CA LEU A 105 -4.31 17.25 5.27
C LEU A 105 -5.08 17.54 3.98
N LEU A 106 -6.02 18.49 3.99
CA LEU A 106 -6.72 18.91 2.78
C LEU A 106 -5.76 19.54 1.76
N THR A 107 -4.85 20.40 2.23
CA THR A 107 -3.84 21.05 1.39
C THR A 107 -2.91 20.01 0.76
N TRP A 108 -2.45 19.02 1.54
CA TRP A 108 -1.65 17.93 1.03
C TRP A 108 -2.40 17.07 0.02
N LEU A 109 -3.67 16.72 0.29
CA LEU A 109 -4.53 15.99 -0.66
C LEU A 109 -4.66 16.73 -1.99
N ILE A 110 -4.79 18.05 -1.97
CA ILE A 110 -4.87 18.86 -3.20
C ILE A 110 -3.51 18.91 -3.90
N ASN A 111 -2.44 19.12 -3.13
CA ASN A 111 -1.12 19.38 -3.71
C ASN A 111 -0.42 18.14 -4.26
N THR A 112 -0.67 16.98 -3.66
CA THR A 112 0.04 15.73 -3.96
C THR A 112 -0.84 14.78 -4.78
N PRO A 113 -1.81 14.02 -4.21
CA PRO A 113 -2.55 13.02 -4.99
C PRO A 113 -3.48 13.64 -6.04
N PHE A 114 -4.11 14.79 -5.75
CA PHE A 114 -5.02 15.43 -6.71
C PHE A 114 -4.30 16.16 -7.86
N ASN A 115 -2.99 16.38 -7.74
CA ASN A 115 -2.19 17.09 -8.74
C ASN A 115 -0.99 16.25 -9.21
N GLN A 116 -1.05 14.93 -9.07
CA GLN A 116 -0.01 14.03 -9.58
C GLN A 116 0.08 14.13 -11.10
N PHE A 117 -1.05 14.02 -11.80
CA PHE A 117 -1.16 14.32 -13.23
C PHE A 117 -1.71 15.73 -13.41
N ARG A 118 -0.85 16.66 -13.81
CA ARG A 118 -1.24 18.07 -13.99
C ARG A 118 -2.27 18.19 -15.12
N ILE A 119 -3.50 18.53 -14.75
CA ILE A 119 -4.68 18.48 -15.62
C ILE A 119 -4.48 19.28 -16.92
N ASN A 120 -3.99 20.51 -16.81
CA ASN A 120 -3.83 21.46 -17.93
C ASN A 120 -2.42 21.50 -18.54
N SER A 121 -1.54 20.58 -18.17
CA SER A 121 -0.17 20.59 -18.68
C SER A 121 -0.03 19.81 -19.98
N THR A 122 0.93 20.16 -20.82
CA THR A 122 1.27 19.31 -21.96
C THR A 122 1.65 17.90 -21.50
N LEU A 123 1.33 16.89 -22.29
CA LEU A 123 1.68 15.49 -22.08
C LEU A 123 3.20 15.34 -22.07
N ILE A 124 3.82 15.31 -20.90
CA ILE A 124 5.28 15.18 -20.76
C ILE A 124 5.66 13.71 -20.55
N ASP A 125 4.85 12.98 -19.80
CA ASP A 125 5.04 11.56 -19.47
C ASP A 125 4.14 10.66 -20.32
N SER A 126 4.40 10.66 -21.62
CA SER A 126 3.59 9.91 -22.60
C SER A 126 3.55 8.40 -22.33
N PHE A 127 4.53 7.86 -21.58
CA PHE A 127 4.56 6.45 -21.21
C PHE A 127 3.50 6.14 -20.14
N HIS A 128 3.56 6.78 -18.97
CA HIS A 128 2.60 6.50 -17.89
C HIS A 128 1.20 7.01 -18.20
N GLU A 129 1.08 8.13 -18.91
CA GLU A 129 -0.23 8.63 -19.34
C GLU A 129 -0.84 7.79 -20.48
N GLY A 130 0.01 7.17 -21.31
CA GLY A 130 -0.42 6.21 -22.34
C GLY A 130 -1.13 4.98 -21.75
N GLU A 131 -0.78 4.57 -20.53
CA GLU A 131 -1.40 3.42 -19.86
C GLU A 131 -2.90 3.60 -19.59
N PHE A 132 -3.38 4.83 -19.45
CA PHE A 132 -4.81 5.08 -19.20
C PHE A 132 -5.48 5.87 -20.33
N LEU A 133 -4.74 6.53 -21.21
CA LEU A 133 -5.28 7.22 -22.39
C LEU A 133 -5.39 6.31 -23.63
N GLY A 134 -4.50 5.32 -23.76
CA GLY A 134 -4.31 4.57 -25.01
C GLY A 134 -5.28 3.41 -25.25
N PHE A 135 -5.86 2.83 -24.20
CA PHE A 135 -6.64 1.59 -24.33
C PHE A 135 -8.09 1.79 -24.72
N LEU A 136 -8.71 2.93 -24.35
CA LEU A 136 -10.15 3.14 -24.53
C LEU A 136 -10.62 2.99 -25.99
N PRO A 137 -9.98 3.60 -27.01
CA PRO A 137 -10.49 3.54 -28.38
C PRO A 137 -10.65 2.11 -28.89
N ASN A 138 -9.61 1.29 -28.73
CA ASN A 138 -9.64 -0.12 -29.12
C ASN A 138 -10.64 -0.91 -28.27
N PHE A 139 -10.68 -0.66 -26.96
CA PHE A 139 -11.58 -1.38 -26.05
C PHE A 139 -13.06 -1.16 -26.39
N LEU A 140 -13.45 0.02 -26.88
CA LEU A 140 -14.85 0.32 -27.24
C LEU A 140 -15.27 -0.24 -28.60
N GLN A 141 -14.34 -0.39 -29.55
CA GLN A 141 -14.64 -0.85 -30.91
C GLN A 141 -14.75 -2.38 -31.01
N LEU A 142 -14.14 -3.10 -30.07
CA LEU A 142 -14.07 -4.56 -30.10
C LEU A 142 -15.32 -5.20 -29.50
N LYS A 143 -15.92 -6.16 -30.22
CA LYS A 143 -17.09 -6.92 -29.76
C LYS A 143 -16.82 -7.78 -28.53
N GLN A 144 -15.56 -8.23 -28.38
CA GLN A 144 -15.09 -8.95 -27.20
C GLN A 144 -13.77 -8.34 -26.68
N PRO A 145 -13.83 -7.24 -25.91
CA PRO A 145 -12.65 -6.42 -25.70
C PRO A 145 -11.60 -7.04 -24.77
N PHE A 146 -11.96 -7.83 -23.75
CA PHE A 146 -10.96 -8.50 -22.91
C PHE A 146 -10.24 -9.65 -23.61
N ILE A 147 -10.81 -10.20 -24.68
CA ILE A 147 -10.15 -11.21 -25.52
C ILE A 147 -9.15 -10.53 -26.48
N ASN A 148 -9.58 -9.41 -27.06
CA ASN A 148 -8.88 -8.78 -28.18
C ASN A 148 -7.99 -7.60 -27.76
N THR A 149 -7.93 -7.28 -26.47
CA THR A 149 -7.06 -6.24 -25.90
C THR A 149 -6.22 -6.82 -24.77
N VAL A 150 -4.91 -6.59 -24.81
CA VAL A 150 -4.00 -6.95 -23.71
C VAL A 150 -3.89 -5.75 -22.76
N LEU A 151 -4.62 -5.79 -21.65
CA LEU A 151 -4.52 -4.80 -20.59
C LEU A 151 -3.31 -5.10 -19.71
N ILE A 152 -2.63 -4.06 -19.22
CA ILE A 152 -1.42 -4.20 -18.39
C ILE A 152 -1.80 -4.39 -16.94
N HIS A 153 -2.74 -3.58 -16.46
CA HIS A 153 -3.17 -3.54 -15.07
C HIS A 153 -4.57 -4.11 -14.92
N GLY A 154 -5.49 -3.79 -15.81
CA GLY A 154 -6.90 -4.17 -15.72
C GLY A 154 -7.82 -3.00 -16.09
N TYR A 155 -9.10 -3.29 -16.31
CA TYR A 155 -10.06 -2.31 -16.84
C TYR A 155 -10.18 -1.06 -15.97
N GLY A 156 -10.19 -1.22 -14.64
CA GLY A 156 -10.33 -0.10 -13.72
C GLY A 156 -9.20 0.92 -13.78
N VAL A 157 -7.99 0.49 -14.14
CA VAL A 157 -6.81 1.37 -14.22
C VAL A 157 -6.55 1.83 -15.65
N ASP A 158 -6.71 0.94 -16.63
CA ASP A 158 -6.29 1.18 -18.01
C ASP A 158 -7.41 1.78 -18.89
N VAL A 159 -8.68 1.57 -18.54
CA VAL A 159 -9.83 1.94 -19.40
C VAL A 159 -10.85 2.83 -18.70
N LEU A 160 -11.22 2.51 -17.45
CA LEU A 160 -12.29 3.18 -16.71
C LEU A 160 -12.11 4.70 -16.60
N PRO A 161 -10.92 5.27 -16.30
CA PRO A 161 -10.77 6.72 -16.19
C PRO A 161 -11.09 7.45 -17.50
N SER A 162 -10.58 6.93 -18.62
CA SER A 162 -10.86 7.47 -19.96
C SER A 162 -12.30 7.24 -20.36
N TRP A 163 -12.89 6.10 -20.01
CA TRP A 163 -14.30 5.82 -20.30
C TRP A 163 -15.22 6.81 -19.58
N LEU A 164 -14.98 7.08 -18.29
CA LEU A 164 -15.72 8.09 -17.53
C LEU A 164 -15.54 9.48 -18.13
N ALA A 165 -14.32 9.83 -18.53
CA ALA A 165 -14.02 11.09 -19.20
C ALA A 165 -14.77 11.24 -20.52
N ALA A 166 -14.77 10.21 -21.37
CA ALA A 166 -15.44 10.23 -22.67
C ALA A 166 -16.95 10.44 -22.56
N ASN A 167 -17.59 9.89 -21.53
CA ASN A 167 -19.03 10.07 -21.29
C ASN A 167 -19.41 11.46 -20.75
N LEU A 168 -18.44 12.24 -20.27
CA LEU A 168 -18.66 13.56 -19.67
C LEU A 168 -18.01 14.71 -20.46
N ALA A 169 -17.19 14.39 -21.45
CA ALA A 169 -16.53 15.35 -22.30
C ALA A 169 -17.53 16.10 -23.17
N ASN A 170 -17.43 17.42 -23.17
CA ASN A 170 -18.35 18.33 -23.86
C ASN A 170 -17.62 19.31 -24.79
N GLN A 171 -16.28 19.38 -24.74
CA GLN A 171 -15.47 20.34 -25.52
C GLN A 171 -14.14 19.74 -26.03
N ASN A 172 -14.11 18.46 -26.43
CA ASN A 172 -12.86 17.76 -26.76
C ASN A 172 -11.79 17.88 -25.66
N ASN A 173 -12.21 17.86 -24.40
CA ASN A 173 -11.41 17.98 -23.18
C ASN A 173 -11.20 16.62 -22.47
N GLY A 174 -11.28 15.53 -23.23
CA GLY A 174 -11.22 14.15 -22.70
C GLY A 174 -9.92 13.84 -21.94
N ILE A 175 -8.78 14.39 -22.35
CA ILE A 175 -7.49 14.18 -21.66
C ILE A 175 -7.50 14.84 -20.28
N ALA A 176 -7.97 16.10 -20.19
CA ALA A 176 -8.09 16.82 -18.93
C ALA A 176 -9.04 16.10 -17.95
N LEU A 177 -10.20 15.65 -18.43
CA LEU A 177 -11.15 14.87 -17.64
C LEU A 177 -10.60 13.50 -17.24
N THR A 178 -9.83 12.84 -18.09
CA THR A 178 -9.19 11.55 -17.75
C THR A 178 -8.21 11.75 -16.60
N ARG A 179 -7.36 12.78 -16.67
CA ARG A 179 -6.44 13.14 -15.58
C ARG A 179 -7.17 13.45 -14.28
N LEU A 180 -8.33 14.13 -14.35
CA LEU A 180 -9.19 14.34 -13.19
C LEU A 180 -9.58 13.01 -12.56
N PHE A 181 -10.10 12.05 -13.34
CA PHE A 181 -10.51 10.75 -12.80
C PHE A 181 -9.35 9.97 -12.19
N VAL A 182 -8.19 9.94 -12.85
CA VAL A 182 -6.98 9.32 -12.30
C VAL A 182 -6.54 9.98 -10.98
N ASN A 183 -6.55 11.31 -10.91
CA ASN A 183 -6.25 12.04 -9.69
C ASN A 183 -7.30 11.81 -8.58
N LEU A 184 -8.58 11.58 -8.93
CA LEU A 184 -9.60 11.18 -7.97
C LEU A 184 -9.35 9.77 -7.42
N GLU A 185 -8.89 8.83 -8.23
CA GLU A 185 -8.49 7.50 -7.75
C GLU A 185 -7.37 7.60 -6.71
N ASN A 186 -6.35 8.41 -7.00
CA ASN A 186 -5.27 8.73 -6.06
C ASN A 186 -5.79 9.28 -4.73
N VAL A 187 -6.74 10.22 -4.77
CA VAL A 187 -7.38 10.76 -3.56
C VAL A 187 -8.14 9.66 -2.80
N ILE A 188 -8.87 8.79 -3.49
CA ILE A 188 -9.58 7.66 -2.87
C ILE A 188 -8.57 6.73 -2.18
N THR A 189 -7.42 6.43 -2.79
CA THR A 189 -6.35 5.65 -2.17
C THR A 189 -5.88 6.30 -0.86
N CYS A 190 -5.65 7.62 -0.86
CA CYS A 190 -5.26 8.37 0.35
C CYS A 190 -6.29 8.29 1.47
N LEU A 191 -7.57 8.45 1.13
CA LEU A 191 -8.65 8.30 2.10
C LEU A 191 -8.67 6.88 2.66
N GLY A 192 -8.35 5.87 1.84
CA GLY A 192 -8.13 4.50 2.26
C GLY A 192 -6.96 4.36 3.27
N TYR A 193 -5.83 5.02 3.03
CA TYR A 193 -4.70 5.04 3.99
C TYR A 193 -5.10 5.63 5.34
N PHE A 194 -5.80 6.77 5.33
CA PHE A 194 -6.31 7.37 6.56
C PHE A 194 -7.34 6.48 7.24
N TRP A 195 -8.19 5.80 6.48
CA TRP A 195 -9.11 4.82 7.05
C TRP A 195 -8.38 3.66 7.73
N ILE A 196 -7.32 3.11 7.13
CA ILE A 196 -6.47 2.10 7.79
C ILE A 196 -5.93 2.63 9.12
N LEU A 197 -5.31 3.82 9.14
CA LEU A 197 -4.79 4.42 10.39
C LEU A 197 -5.88 4.55 11.45
N TRP A 198 -7.08 4.97 11.05
CA TRP A 198 -8.23 5.03 11.95
C TRP A 198 -8.59 3.65 12.52
N GLU A 199 -8.69 2.62 11.67
CA GLU A 199 -9.00 1.26 12.13
C GLU A 199 -7.91 0.72 13.06
N LEU A 200 -6.62 0.94 12.76
CA LEU A 200 -5.50 0.51 13.59
C LEU A 200 -5.52 1.14 14.99
N ILE A 201 -5.82 2.43 15.11
CA ILE A 201 -5.95 3.10 16.41
C ILE A 201 -7.09 2.47 17.21
N ASN A 202 -8.23 2.19 16.58
CA ASN A 202 -9.35 1.59 17.28
C ASN A 202 -9.09 0.13 17.66
N LEU A 203 -8.42 -0.65 16.80
CA LEU A 203 -8.00 -2.02 17.08
C LEU A 203 -6.97 -2.10 18.22
N SER A 204 -6.14 -1.06 18.40
CA SER A 204 -5.25 -0.92 19.54
C SER A 204 -5.96 -0.49 20.85
N GLN A 205 -7.28 -0.26 20.80
CA GLN A 205 -8.12 0.13 21.93
C GLN A 205 -7.66 1.43 22.64
N ILE A 206 -7.06 2.37 21.89
CA ILE A 206 -6.72 3.68 22.44
C ILE A 206 -8.01 4.51 22.62
N HIS A 207 -8.27 4.94 23.85
CA HIS A 207 -9.49 5.69 24.17
C HIS A 207 -9.20 7.18 24.41
N LYS A 208 -8.08 7.51 25.06
CA LYS A 208 -7.68 8.89 25.34
C LYS A 208 -6.95 9.49 24.14
N ASN A 209 -7.28 10.74 23.80
CA ASN A 209 -6.65 11.50 22.71
C ASN A 209 -6.73 10.83 21.32
N ARG A 210 -7.64 9.87 21.11
CA ARG A 210 -7.77 9.07 19.89
C ARG A 210 -7.73 9.89 18.60
N LEU A 211 -8.58 10.91 18.50
CA LEU A 211 -8.65 11.78 17.32
C LEU A 211 -7.33 12.53 17.07
N LYS A 212 -6.63 12.96 18.13
CA LYS A 212 -5.35 13.67 17.98
C LYS A 212 -4.27 12.74 17.47
N ILE A 213 -4.18 11.53 18.03
CA ILE A 213 -3.23 10.49 17.60
C ILE A 213 -3.49 10.13 16.14
N PHE A 214 -4.75 10.05 15.74
CA PHE A 214 -5.15 9.86 14.36
C PHE A 214 -4.62 10.99 13.46
N LEU A 215 -4.93 12.25 13.77
CA LEU A 215 -4.50 13.39 12.98
C LEU A 215 -2.97 13.51 12.87
N ILE A 216 -2.25 13.30 13.97
CA ILE A 216 -0.78 13.27 13.99
C ILE A 216 -0.25 12.13 13.13
N SER A 217 -0.87 10.95 13.18
CA SER A 217 -0.48 9.82 12.35
C SER A 217 -0.69 10.10 10.87
N CYS A 218 -1.78 10.78 10.50
CA CYS A 218 -2.01 11.21 9.13
C CYS A 218 -0.96 12.23 8.67
N ILE A 219 -0.61 13.23 9.50
CA ILE A 219 0.44 14.20 9.16
C ILE A 219 1.79 13.50 9.02
N LEU A 220 2.16 12.64 9.98
CA LEU A 220 3.41 11.87 9.92
C LEU A 220 3.45 10.98 8.69
N PHE A 221 2.32 10.38 8.30
CA PHE A 221 2.21 9.61 7.07
C PHE A 221 2.44 10.49 5.83
N CYS A 222 1.82 11.67 5.75
CA CYS A 222 2.01 12.62 4.65
C CYS A 222 3.46 13.15 4.56
N VAL A 223 4.10 13.40 5.70
CA VAL A 223 5.53 13.79 5.78
C VAL A 223 6.42 12.63 5.34
N PHE A 224 6.13 11.43 5.82
CA PHE A 224 6.85 10.22 5.43
C PHE A 224 6.73 9.98 3.92
N ASP A 225 5.55 10.19 3.35
CA ASP A 225 5.32 10.17 1.91
C ASP A 225 6.13 11.23 1.17
N GLY A 226 6.03 12.51 1.54
CA GLY A 226 6.76 13.59 0.86
C GLY A 226 8.29 13.51 0.94
N ILE A 227 8.84 13.01 2.05
CA ILE A 227 10.29 12.89 2.25
C ILE A 227 10.86 11.66 1.54
N PHE A 228 10.19 10.51 1.65
CA PHE A 228 10.76 9.25 1.20
C PHE A 228 10.21 8.79 -0.16
N TYR A 229 9.04 9.27 -0.60
CA TYR A 229 8.29 8.69 -1.70
C TYR A 229 7.77 9.72 -2.72
N LYS A 230 7.53 9.25 -3.94
CA LYS A 230 6.71 9.96 -4.93
C LYS A 230 5.40 9.20 -5.03
N PHE A 231 4.35 9.75 -4.46
CA PHE A 231 3.02 9.15 -4.43
C PHE A 231 2.56 8.66 -5.81
N ASP A 232 2.27 7.35 -5.95
CA ASP A 232 1.40 6.79 -7.00
C ASP A 232 0.38 5.83 -6.36
N GLY A 233 -0.83 6.35 -6.15
CA GLY A 233 -1.87 5.71 -5.35
C GLY A 233 -2.82 4.84 -6.15
N ARG A 234 -3.14 5.23 -7.38
CA ARG A 234 -4.24 4.66 -8.18
C ARG A 234 -4.18 3.15 -8.29
N ARG A 235 -2.97 2.60 -8.47
CA ARG A 235 -2.74 1.16 -8.58
C ARG A 235 -3.08 0.42 -7.29
N GLY A 236 -2.95 1.06 -6.13
CA GLY A 236 -3.21 0.47 -4.81
C GLY A 236 -4.65 0.58 -4.31
N THR A 237 -5.53 1.33 -4.99
CA THR A 237 -6.87 1.71 -4.47
C THR A 237 -7.68 0.52 -3.97
N SER A 238 -7.85 -0.51 -4.81
CA SER A 238 -8.65 -1.69 -4.47
C SER A 238 -8.13 -2.39 -3.21
N PHE A 239 -6.83 -2.71 -3.18
CA PHE A 239 -6.21 -3.42 -2.05
C PHE A 239 -6.29 -2.63 -0.75
N ILE A 240 -6.08 -1.33 -0.79
CA ILE A 240 -6.10 -0.48 0.41
C ILE A 240 -7.50 -0.41 1.01
N ILE A 241 -8.53 -0.26 0.17
CA ILE A 241 -9.92 -0.31 0.63
C ILE A 241 -10.24 -1.70 1.18
N GLN A 242 -9.85 -2.77 0.50
CA GLN A 242 -10.06 -4.15 0.94
C GLN A 242 -9.39 -4.45 2.29
N LEU A 243 -8.17 -3.95 2.50
CA LEU A 243 -7.46 -4.06 3.77
C LEU A 243 -8.16 -3.25 4.87
N ALA A 244 -8.59 -2.01 4.60
CA ALA A 244 -9.35 -1.20 5.55
C ALA A 244 -10.67 -1.88 5.98
N LEU A 245 -11.41 -2.45 5.02
CA LEU A 245 -12.62 -3.23 5.27
C LEU A 245 -12.32 -4.45 6.14
N THR A 246 -11.23 -5.16 5.87
CA THR A 246 -10.79 -6.33 6.65
C THR A 246 -10.46 -5.95 8.10
N LEU A 247 -9.72 -4.85 8.31
CA LEU A 247 -9.42 -4.33 9.64
C LEU A 247 -10.70 -3.90 10.37
N ARG A 248 -11.61 -3.22 9.67
CA ARG A 248 -12.91 -2.84 10.23
C ARG A 248 -13.73 -4.05 10.63
N PHE A 249 -13.70 -5.14 9.84
CA PHE A 249 -14.36 -6.39 10.18
C PHE A 249 -13.87 -6.91 11.52
N PHE A 250 -12.55 -7.07 11.69
CA PHE A 250 -11.99 -7.58 12.94
C PHE A 250 -12.28 -6.65 14.14
N ARG A 251 -12.40 -5.34 13.92
CA ARG A 251 -12.79 -4.40 14.99
C ARG A 251 -14.22 -4.64 15.48
N ILE A 252 -15.16 -4.87 14.56
CA ILE A 252 -16.59 -4.87 14.87
C ILE A 252 -17.19 -6.27 14.99
N ALA A 253 -16.46 -7.33 14.63
CA ALA A 253 -16.97 -8.70 14.59
C ALA A 253 -17.56 -9.18 15.93
N GLU A 254 -16.97 -8.75 17.05
CA GLU A 254 -17.45 -9.10 18.39
C GLU A 254 -18.60 -8.21 18.85
N THR A 255 -18.53 -6.91 18.56
CA THR A 255 -19.44 -5.90 19.12
C THR A 255 -20.69 -5.65 18.27
N GLN A 256 -20.61 -5.84 16.95
CA GLN A 256 -21.66 -5.53 15.98
C GLN A 256 -21.77 -6.62 14.90
N PRO A 257 -22.19 -7.85 15.27
CA PRO A 257 -22.14 -9.03 14.39
C PRO A 257 -22.98 -8.88 13.12
N ASN A 258 -24.10 -8.16 13.17
CA ASN A 258 -24.95 -7.93 11.97
C ASN A 258 -24.23 -7.07 10.94
N GLN A 259 -23.53 -6.02 11.38
CA GLN A 259 -22.72 -5.18 10.48
C GLN A 259 -21.50 -5.96 9.98
N ALA A 260 -20.86 -6.75 10.85
CA ALA A 260 -19.74 -7.60 10.46
C ALA A 260 -20.12 -8.63 9.38
N GLN A 261 -21.34 -9.17 9.42
CA GLN A 261 -21.84 -10.08 8.40
C GLN A 261 -21.91 -9.42 7.03
N TRP A 262 -22.55 -8.26 6.91
CA TRP A 262 -22.60 -7.53 5.63
C TRP A 262 -21.21 -7.09 5.16
N LEU A 263 -20.34 -6.71 6.10
CA LEU A 263 -18.96 -6.36 5.78
C LEU A 263 -18.17 -7.56 5.23
N SER A 264 -18.36 -8.76 5.80
CA SER A 264 -17.73 -9.97 5.27
C SER A 264 -18.23 -10.33 3.86
N VAL A 265 -19.52 -10.11 3.57
CA VAL A 265 -20.07 -10.25 2.21
C VAL A 265 -19.43 -9.26 1.26
N LEU A 266 -19.30 -7.98 1.65
CA LEU A 266 -18.66 -6.96 0.84
C LEU A 266 -17.18 -7.29 0.56
N ILE A 267 -16.44 -7.76 1.58
CA ILE A 267 -15.05 -8.19 1.42
C ILE A 267 -14.96 -9.37 0.45
N GLY A 268 -15.83 -10.38 0.59
CA GLY A 268 -15.90 -11.50 -0.35
C GLY A 268 -16.21 -11.06 -1.78
N ALA A 269 -17.21 -10.21 -1.95
CA ALA A 269 -17.61 -9.65 -3.24
C ALA A 269 -16.46 -8.86 -3.90
N SER A 270 -15.64 -8.16 -3.10
CA SER A 270 -14.52 -7.40 -3.62
C SER A 270 -13.42 -8.26 -4.26
N ILE A 271 -13.31 -9.55 -3.91
CA ILE A 271 -12.22 -10.42 -4.39
C ILE A 271 -12.33 -10.65 -5.92
N PRO A 272 -13.42 -11.24 -6.46
CA PRO A 272 -13.59 -11.31 -7.92
C PRO A 272 -13.62 -9.92 -8.57
N SER A 273 -14.29 -8.94 -7.94
CA SER A 273 -14.39 -7.58 -8.49
C SER A 273 -13.02 -6.92 -8.71
N SER A 274 -12.05 -7.21 -7.83
CA SER A 274 -10.72 -6.61 -7.90
C SER A 274 -9.96 -6.96 -9.18
N PHE A 275 -10.22 -8.11 -9.81
CA PHE A 275 -9.63 -8.46 -11.10
C PHE A 275 -10.15 -7.62 -12.26
N PHE A 276 -11.32 -7.01 -12.16
CA PHE A 276 -11.74 -6.00 -13.14
C PHE A 276 -11.04 -4.67 -12.92
N TYR A 277 -10.62 -4.38 -11.69
CA TYR A 277 -9.94 -3.14 -11.37
C TYR A 277 -8.44 -3.24 -11.68
N ILE A 278 -7.73 -4.12 -10.99
CA ILE A 278 -6.28 -4.31 -11.12
C ILE A 278 -5.84 -5.75 -10.80
N TYR A 279 -5.07 -6.35 -11.70
CA TYR A 279 -4.68 -7.76 -11.66
C TYR A 279 -3.70 -8.10 -10.53
N ASP A 280 -2.62 -7.32 -10.38
CA ASP A 280 -1.57 -7.64 -9.42
C ASP A 280 -2.04 -7.48 -7.97
N ARG A 281 -2.76 -6.39 -7.66
CA ARG A 281 -3.27 -6.16 -6.29
C ARG A 281 -4.42 -7.08 -5.93
N ALA A 282 -5.20 -7.54 -6.90
CA ALA A 282 -6.19 -8.59 -6.69
C ALA A 282 -5.52 -9.87 -6.16
N ILE A 283 -4.41 -10.31 -6.78
CA ILE A 283 -3.62 -11.45 -6.31
C ILE A 283 -3.08 -11.18 -4.89
N TYR A 284 -2.59 -9.97 -4.64
CA TYR A 284 -2.06 -9.63 -3.32
C TYR A 284 -3.11 -9.70 -2.22
N PHE A 285 -4.31 -9.20 -2.51
CA PHE A 285 -5.39 -9.26 -1.55
C PHE A 285 -5.88 -10.69 -1.33
N ILE A 286 -5.85 -11.58 -2.34
CA ILE A 286 -6.14 -13.01 -2.14
C ILE A 286 -5.21 -13.62 -1.09
N ALA A 287 -3.91 -13.34 -1.14
CA ALA A 287 -2.97 -13.84 -0.13
C ALA A 287 -3.31 -13.32 1.29
N VAL A 288 -3.65 -12.03 1.41
CA VAL A 288 -4.10 -11.41 2.67
C VAL A 288 -5.42 -12.02 3.15
N TYR A 289 -6.39 -12.24 2.26
CA TYR A 289 -7.69 -12.84 2.56
C TYR A 289 -7.55 -14.30 3.03
N LEU A 290 -6.70 -15.09 2.38
CA LEU A 290 -6.41 -16.47 2.79
C LEU A 290 -5.77 -16.50 4.18
N CYS A 291 -4.80 -15.60 4.44
CA CYS A 291 -4.23 -15.44 5.77
C CYS A 291 -5.29 -15.05 6.80
N ALA A 292 -6.12 -14.03 6.52
CA ALA A 292 -7.21 -13.62 7.41
C ALA A 292 -8.18 -14.76 7.68
N SER A 293 -8.49 -15.58 6.67
CA SER A 293 -9.35 -16.76 6.79
C SER A 293 -8.73 -17.81 7.72
N ILE A 294 -7.45 -18.12 7.55
CA ILE A 294 -6.72 -19.03 8.45
C ILE A 294 -6.69 -18.48 9.88
N LEU A 295 -6.32 -17.21 10.05
CA LEU A 295 -6.29 -16.55 11.36
C LEU A 295 -7.66 -16.57 12.04
N SER A 296 -8.74 -16.37 11.29
CA SER A 296 -10.11 -16.38 11.82
C SER A 296 -10.48 -17.70 12.50
N LEU A 297 -9.90 -18.83 12.08
CA LEU A 297 -10.15 -20.16 12.67
C LEU A 297 -9.63 -20.28 14.11
N PHE A 298 -8.66 -19.45 14.48
CA PHE A 298 -8.11 -19.41 15.83
C PHE A 298 -8.89 -18.48 16.77
N LEU A 299 -9.76 -17.63 16.22
CA LEU A 299 -10.60 -16.68 16.97
C LEU A 299 -11.87 -17.37 17.52
N ASN A 300 -12.83 -16.56 17.99
CA ASN A 300 -14.13 -17.05 18.42
C ASN A 300 -14.88 -17.70 17.26
N LYS A 301 -15.46 -18.89 17.47
CA LYS A 301 -16.24 -19.65 16.48
C LYS A 301 -17.29 -18.78 15.76
N LYS A 302 -17.94 -17.85 16.47
CA LYS A 302 -18.92 -16.93 15.87
C LYS A 302 -18.27 -16.02 14.83
N ILE A 303 -17.10 -15.47 15.12
CA ILE A 303 -16.33 -14.60 14.20
C ILE A 303 -15.93 -15.40 12.96
N SER A 304 -15.39 -16.62 13.15
CA SER A 304 -14.96 -17.48 12.05
C SER A 304 -16.12 -17.81 11.11
N ILE A 305 -17.29 -18.16 11.66
CA ILE A 305 -18.49 -18.46 10.87
C ILE A 305 -18.95 -17.23 10.08
N ILE A 306 -19.02 -16.05 10.72
CA ILE A 306 -19.43 -14.82 10.04
C ILE A 306 -18.46 -14.52 8.89
N TRP A 307 -17.15 -14.55 9.16
CA TRP A 307 -16.11 -14.28 8.16
C TRP A 307 -16.21 -15.23 6.97
N LEU A 308 -16.13 -16.55 7.21
CA LEU A 308 -16.06 -17.55 6.15
C LEU A 308 -17.35 -17.64 5.36
N ARG A 309 -18.51 -17.69 6.04
CA ARG A 309 -19.80 -17.80 5.36
C ARG A 309 -20.12 -16.53 4.58
N GLY A 310 -19.96 -15.35 5.19
CA GLY A 310 -20.28 -14.10 4.53
C GLY A 310 -19.36 -13.83 3.33
N SER A 311 -18.05 -14.01 3.49
CA SER A 311 -17.12 -13.83 2.37
C SER A 311 -17.36 -14.83 1.23
N LEU A 312 -17.64 -16.10 1.54
CA LEU A 312 -18.00 -17.09 0.52
C LEU A 312 -19.26 -16.68 -0.26
N ILE A 313 -20.31 -16.21 0.43
CA ILE A 313 -21.52 -15.69 -0.22
C ILE A 313 -21.17 -14.54 -1.17
N GLY A 314 -20.35 -13.58 -0.72
CA GLY A 314 -19.93 -12.45 -1.55
C GLY A 314 -19.17 -12.90 -2.81
N ILE A 315 -18.20 -13.82 -2.66
CA ILE A 315 -17.43 -14.37 -3.78
C ILE A 315 -18.36 -15.03 -4.80
N ILE A 316 -19.28 -15.87 -4.35
CA ILE A 316 -20.21 -16.59 -5.23
C ILE A 316 -21.11 -15.61 -5.98
N ILE A 317 -21.75 -14.68 -5.27
CA ILE A 317 -22.67 -13.71 -5.88
C ILE A 317 -21.96 -12.89 -6.96
N THR A 318 -20.80 -12.31 -6.64
CA THR A 318 -20.07 -11.48 -7.61
C THR A 318 -19.54 -12.30 -8.78
N SER A 319 -19.10 -13.55 -8.55
CA SER A 319 -18.63 -14.42 -9.64
C SER A 319 -19.77 -14.78 -10.60
N ILE A 320 -20.95 -15.13 -10.07
CA ILE A 320 -22.15 -15.41 -10.87
C ILE A 320 -22.55 -14.15 -11.65
N PHE A 321 -22.59 -13.00 -10.99
CA PHE A 321 -22.92 -11.73 -11.64
C PHE A 321 -21.93 -11.41 -12.77
N SER A 322 -20.62 -11.56 -12.51
CA SER A 322 -19.58 -11.34 -13.52
C SER A 322 -19.74 -12.26 -14.73
N LEU A 323 -20.07 -13.54 -14.50
CA LEU A 323 -20.34 -14.50 -15.58
C LEU A 323 -21.60 -14.14 -16.38
N ILE A 324 -22.67 -13.68 -15.73
CA ILE A 324 -23.90 -13.26 -16.40
C ILE A 324 -23.67 -12.04 -17.29
N PHE A 325 -22.95 -11.03 -16.78
CA PHE A 325 -22.79 -9.75 -17.49
C PHE A 325 -21.71 -9.77 -18.56
N LEU A 326 -20.64 -10.53 -18.38
CA LEU A 326 -19.52 -10.57 -19.31
C LEU A 326 -19.49 -11.83 -20.17
N GLY A 327 -20.09 -12.92 -19.71
CA GLY A 327 -19.95 -14.23 -20.34
C GLY A 327 -18.64 -14.92 -20.00
N PHE A 328 -18.62 -16.24 -20.20
CA PHE A 328 -17.50 -17.11 -19.81
C PHE A 328 -16.19 -16.77 -20.53
N ASP A 329 -16.25 -16.46 -21.83
CA ASP A 329 -15.06 -16.23 -22.65
C ASP A 329 -14.27 -14.98 -22.21
N GLN A 330 -14.98 -13.90 -21.85
CA GLN A 330 -14.35 -12.67 -21.35
C GLN A 330 -13.67 -12.88 -20.00
N ILE A 331 -14.32 -13.64 -19.10
CA ILE A 331 -13.75 -13.98 -17.79
C ILE A 331 -12.49 -14.82 -17.97
N ASN A 332 -12.52 -15.82 -18.86
CA ASN A 332 -11.34 -16.62 -19.17
C ASN A 332 -10.21 -15.78 -19.78
N ALA A 333 -10.53 -14.78 -20.59
CA ALA A 333 -9.54 -13.87 -21.14
C ALA A 333 -8.86 -13.06 -20.03
N ILE A 334 -9.63 -12.51 -19.08
CA ILE A 334 -9.08 -11.82 -17.91
C ILE A 334 -8.16 -12.75 -17.10
N ILE A 335 -8.60 -13.97 -16.82
CA ILE A 335 -7.78 -14.96 -16.10
C ILE A 335 -6.49 -15.26 -16.90
N SER A 336 -6.58 -15.39 -18.22
CA SER A 336 -5.43 -15.64 -19.09
C SER A 336 -4.43 -14.48 -19.05
N GLN A 337 -4.91 -13.24 -19.05
CA GLN A 337 -4.06 -12.06 -18.88
C GLN A 337 -3.40 -12.03 -17.51
N VAL A 338 -4.14 -12.33 -16.44
CA VAL A 338 -3.58 -12.44 -15.07
C VAL A 338 -2.47 -13.49 -15.01
N LEU A 339 -2.69 -14.66 -15.61
CA LEU A 339 -1.69 -15.74 -15.67
C LEU A 339 -0.48 -15.34 -16.53
N TYR A 340 -0.70 -14.66 -17.65
CA TYR A 340 0.36 -14.13 -18.50
C TYR A 340 1.26 -13.16 -17.72
N TRP A 341 0.67 -12.16 -17.08
CA TRP A 341 1.42 -11.18 -16.28
C TRP A 341 2.08 -11.81 -15.04
N GLY A 342 1.42 -12.81 -14.43
CA GLY A 342 2.02 -13.59 -13.35
C GLY A 342 3.26 -14.37 -13.79
N LYS A 343 3.25 -14.91 -15.01
CA LYS A 343 4.36 -15.69 -15.58
C LYS A 343 5.49 -14.81 -16.11
N TYR A 344 5.18 -13.79 -16.91
CA TYR A 344 6.16 -13.02 -17.66
C TYR A 344 6.44 -11.64 -17.06
N GLY A 345 5.50 -11.05 -16.34
CA GLY A 345 5.60 -9.67 -15.85
C GLY A 345 6.82 -9.39 -14.99
N ARG A 346 7.25 -10.37 -14.18
CA ARG A 346 8.51 -10.27 -13.42
C ARG A 346 9.72 -10.08 -14.33
N TYR A 347 9.84 -10.89 -15.38
CA TYR A 347 10.99 -10.82 -16.29
C TYR A 347 10.97 -9.52 -17.09
N ILE A 348 9.79 -9.07 -17.51
CA ILE A 348 9.61 -7.84 -18.29
C ILE A 348 10.00 -6.61 -17.47
N SER A 349 9.65 -6.58 -16.18
CA SER A 349 9.82 -5.39 -15.32
C SER A 349 11.02 -5.43 -14.39
N PHE A 350 11.83 -6.50 -14.46
CA PHE A 350 12.91 -6.75 -13.52
C PHE A 350 13.95 -5.62 -13.47
N ILE A 351 14.18 -5.09 -12.27
CA ILE A 351 15.32 -4.24 -11.95
C ILE A 351 15.99 -4.82 -10.70
N PRO A 352 17.30 -5.13 -10.76
CA PRO A 352 18.00 -5.76 -9.65
C PRO A 352 18.09 -4.84 -8.43
N LEU A 353 17.95 -5.42 -7.24
CA LEU A 353 18.08 -4.71 -5.97
C LEU A 353 19.45 -4.03 -5.88
N PRO A 354 19.51 -2.71 -5.61
CA PRO A 354 20.78 -2.04 -5.41
C PRO A 354 21.54 -2.66 -4.22
N PRO A 355 22.87 -2.52 -4.18
CA PRO A 355 23.65 -2.91 -3.01
C PRO A 355 23.07 -2.30 -1.73
N LEU A 356 22.97 -3.10 -0.68
CA LEU A 356 22.50 -2.68 0.62
C LEU A 356 23.57 -1.83 1.29
N GLU A 357 23.46 -0.53 1.09
CA GLU A 357 24.37 0.50 1.62
C GLU A 357 23.62 1.47 2.54
N LEU A 358 24.37 2.26 3.31
CA LEU A 358 23.82 3.33 4.15
C LEU A 358 23.53 4.62 3.35
N THR A 359 23.40 4.54 2.04
CA THR A 359 22.98 5.68 1.19
C THR A 359 21.48 5.94 1.35
N TRP A 360 21.06 7.19 1.15
CA TRP A 360 19.64 7.58 1.21
C TRP A 360 18.76 6.73 0.28
N THR A 361 19.25 6.47 -0.93
CA THR A 361 18.58 5.66 -1.95
C THR A 361 18.34 4.23 -1.47
N SER A 362 19.36 3.59 -0.90
CA SER A 362 19.30 2.21 -0.40
C SER A 362 18.38 2.08 0.83
N GLN A 363 18.35 3.09 1.71
CA GLN A 363 17.53 3.10 2.94
C GLN A 363 16.04 2.87 2.69
N THR A 364 15.49 3.36 1.58
CA THR A 364 14.06 3.17 1.26
C THR A 364 13.72 1.70 1.01
N PHE A 365 14.66 0.89 0.52
CA PHE A 365 14.47 -0.53 0.26
C PHE A 365 14.64 -1.37 1.52
N TRP A 366 15.71 -1.12 2.29
CA TRP A 366 16.11 -2.03 3.35
C TRP A 366 15.40 -1.76 4.68
N LEU A 367 14.94 -0.53 4.94
CA LEU A 367 14.22 -0.21 6.17
C LEU A 367 12.92 -1.02 6.29
N SER A 368 12.20 -1.23 5.18
CA SER A 368 10.96 -2.02 5.19
C SER A 368 11.22 -3.49 5.51
N MET A 369 12.22 -4.07 4.84
CA MET A 369 12.69 -5.43 5.08
C MET A 369 13.18 -5.61 6.53
N PHE A 370 13.85 -4.60 7.09
CA PHE A 370 14.35 -4.58 8.46
C PHE A 370 13.21 -4.58 9.49
N VAL A 371 12.21 -3.72 9.31
CA VAL A 371 11.04 -3.67 10.18
C VAL A 371 10.30 -5.01 10.15
N GLN A 372 10.08 -5.60 8.98
CA GLN A 372 9.43 -6.92 8.86
C GLN A 372 10.23 -8.01 9.57
N SER A 373 11.56 -8.02 9.43
CA SER A 373 12.44 -8.98 10.13
C SER A 373 12.37 -8.80 11.65
N ALA A 374 12.42 -7.57 12.15
CA ALA A 374 12.27 -7.27 13.57
C ALA A 374 10.91 -7.74 14.13
N VAL A 375 9.83 -7.60 13.35
CA VAL A 375 8.50 -8.11 13.74
C VAL A 375 8.46 -9.64 13.77
N LEU A 376 9.11 -10.33 12.83
CA LEU A 376 9.22 -11.78 12.88
C LEU A 376 10.00 -12.26 14.11
N VAL A 377 11.09 -11.58 14.45
CA VAL A 377 11.84 -11.84 15.70
C VAL A 377 10.90 -11.70 16.90
N TYR A 378 10.12 -10.61 16.97
CA TYR A 378 9.13 -10.42 18.03
C TYR A 378 8.11 -11.56 18.10
N LEU A 379 7.51 -11.93 16.97
CA LEU A 379 6.49 -12.99 16.90
C LEU A 379 7.05 -14.35 17.32
N LEU A 380 8.27 -14.70 16.92
CA LEU A 380 8.90 -15.96 17.30
C LEU A 380 9.24 -16.02 18.79
N LEU A 381 9.75 -14.93 19.35
CA LEU A 381 9.99 -14.83 20.79
C LEU A 381 8.68 -14.93 21.58
N ASP A 382 7.60 -14.30 21.10
CA ASP A 382 6.29 -14.41 21.73
C ASP A 382 5.73 -15.84 21.66
N LEU A 383 5.84 -16.52 20.51
CA LEU A 383 5.46 -17.94 20.38
C LEU A 383 6.25 -18.83 21.35
N LYS A 384 7.55 -18.61 21.49
CA LYS A 384 8.41 -19.32 22.46
C LYS A 384 7.95 -19.05 23.89
N ASN A 385 7.67 -17.79 24.25
CA ASN A 385 7.17 -17.40 25.57
C ASN A 385 5.82 -18.02 25.90
N GLN A 386 5.00 -18.32 24.90
CA GLN A 386 3.73 -19.03 25.05
C GLN A 386 3.88 -20.56 25.07
N GLY A 387 5.12 -21.08 25.15
CA GLY A 387 5.41 -22.51 25.19
C GLY A 387 5.08 -23.21 23.88
N LEU A 388 5.26 -22.52 22.74
CA LEU A 388 4.96 -23.02 21.39
C LEU A 388 3.48 -23.37 21.15
N LYS A 389 2.58 -22.84 21.98
CA LYS A 389 1.13 -23.02 21.83
C LYS A 389 0.60 -22.08 20.75
N LEU A 390 0.26 -22.64 19.59
CA LEU A 390 -0.16 -21.87 18.42
C LEU A 390 -1.45 -21.06 18.64
N ARG A 391 -2.47 -21.64 19.27
CA ARG A 391 -3.78 -20.98 19.44
C ARG A 391 -3.73 -19.67 20.25
N PRO A 392 -3.22 -19.64 21.49
CA PRO A 392 -3.09 -18.39 22.23
C PRO A 392 -2.14 -17.41 21.52
N PHE A 393 -1.14 -17.91 20.80
CA PHE A 393 -0.20 -17.06 20.07
C PHE A 393 -0.90 -16.30 18.95
N VAL A 394 -1.67 -17.02 18.12
CA VAL A 394 -2.43 -16.42 17.04
C VAL A 394 -3.49 -15.47 17.60
N GLN A 395 -4.22 -15.86 18.66
CA GLN A 395 -5.22 -15.00 19.29
C GLN A 395 -4.66 -13.65 19.77
N ASN A 396 -3.42 -13.65 20.27
CA ASN A 396 -2.76 -12.43 20.73
C ASN A 396 -2.13 -11.60 19.60
N ASN A 397 -1.76 -12.22 18.47
CA ASN A 397 -0.94 -11.58 17.43
C ASN A 397 -1.59 -11.53 16.04
N TYR A 398 -2.84 -11.96 15.85
CA TYR A 398 -3.44 -12.11 14.52
C TYR A 398 -3.40 -10.83 13.67
N LEU A 399 -3.56 -9.64 14.26
CA LEU A 399 -3.47 -8.37 13.53
C LEU A 399 -2.04 -8.03 13.10
N ILE A 400 -1.04 -8.33 13.93
CA ILE A 400 0.37 -8.16 13.60
C ILE A 400 0.73 -9.10 12.44
N ILE A 401 0.28 -10.36 12.50
CA ILE A 401 0.49 -11.35 11.45
C ILE A 401 -0.19 -10.91 10.14
N LEU A 402 -1.44 -10.44 10.21
CA LEU A 402 -2.18 -9.96 9.03
C LEU A 402 -1.47 -8.78 8.34
N LEU A 403 -1.04 -7.79 9.11
CA LEU A 403 -0.31 -6.63 8.59
C LEU A 403 1.08 -6.99 8.06
N LEU A 404 1.76 -7.95 8.70
CA LEU A 404 3.02 -8.47 8.22
C LEU A 404 2.86 -9.18 6.86
N ILE A 405 1.83 -10.02 6.69
CA ILE A 405 1.54 -10.65 5.39
C ILE A 405 1.20 -9.61 4.33
N ALA A 406 0.37 -8.61 4.65
CA ALA A 406 0.08 -7.51 3.74
C ALA A 406 1.38 -6.79 3.30
N ALA A 407 2.28 -6.51 4.25
CA ALA A 407 3.57 -5.87 3.97
C ALA A 407 4.48 -6.76 3.11
N SER A 408 4.62 -8.04 3.44
CA SER A 408 5.47 -8.98 2.70
C SER A 408 4.98 -9.23 1.27
N VAL A 409 3.67 -9.30 1.05
CA VAL A 409 3.12 -9.48 -0.30
C VAL A 409 3.35 -8.21 -1.14
N TYR A 410 3.21 -7.02 -0.57
CA TYR A 410 3.50 -5.76 -1.27
C TYR A 410 4.99 -5.56 -1.57
N MET A 411 5.90 -6.13 -0.77
CA MET A 411 7.35 -6.12 -1.06
C MET A 411 7.67 -6.76 -2.41
N ARG A 412 6.81 -7.63 -2.95
CA ARG A 412 6.99 -8.19 -4.29
C ARG A 412 7.31 -7.12 -5.34
N ILE A 413 6.62 -5.98 -5.32
CA ILE A 413 6.85 -4.94 -6.33
C ILE A 413 8.19 -4.28 -6.16
N THR A 414 8.57 -4.01 -4.93
CA THR A 414 9.89 -3.48 -4.61
C THR A 414 11.01 -4.44 -5.02
N LEU A 415 10.79 -5.75 -4.93
CA LEU A 415 11.77 -6.78 -5.32
C LEU A 415 11.76 -7.06 -6.82
N ASP A 416 10.60 -7.02 -7.48
CA ASP A 416 10.49 -7.20 -8.93
C ASP A 416 10.91 -5.92 -9.67
N ARG A 417 10.81 -4.72 -9.07
CA ARG A 417 11.14 -3.42 -9.65
C ARG A 417 11.94 -2.59 -8.64
N SER A 418 13.22 -2.86 -8.51
CA SER A 418 14.08 -2.23 -7.49
C SER A 418 14.52 -0.79 -7.81
N ASP A 419 13.64 0.03 -8.37
CA ASP A 419 13.85 1.47 -8.56
C ASP A 419 13.17 2.30 -7.46
N LEU A 420 13.63 3.54 -7.29
CA LEU A 420 13.10 4.45 -6.27
C LEU A 420 11.58 4.69 -6.39
N GLY A 421 11.05 4.64 -7.61
CA GLY A 421 9.63 4.80 -7.88
C GLY A 421 8.80 3.59 -7.49
N HIS A 422 9.37 2.42 -7.20
CA HIS A 422 8.60 1.23 -6.82
C HIS A 422 8.98 0.69 -5.44
N SER A 423 10.09 1.14 -4.87
CA SER A 423 10.52 0.81 -3.51
C SER A 423 9.52 1.26 -2.45
N TYR A 424 8.84 2.38 -2.69
CA TYR A 424 7.88 2.94 -1.75
C TYR A 424 6.67 2.03 -1.50
N HIS A 425 6.24 1.22 -2.47
CA HIS A 425 5.04 0.40 -2.31
C HIS A 425 5.18 -0.59 -1.15
N GLY A 426 6.32 -1.28 -1.06
CA GLY A 426 6.61 -2.18 0.06
C GLY A 426 6.75 -1.44 1.39
N ALA A 427 7.35 -0.25 1.35
CA ALA A 427 7.56 0.57 2.54
C ALA A 427 6.27 1.14 3.12
N LEU A 428 5.32 1.51 2.26
CA LEU A 428 4.03 2.06 2.63
C LEU A 428 3.21 1.10 3.49
N ILE A 429 3.08 -0.17 3.06
CA ILE A 429 2.31 -1.16 3.83
C ILE A 429 3.06 -1.54 5.11
N THR A 430 4.39 -1.57 5.06
CA THR A 430 5.22 -1.77 6.25
C THR A 430 5.04 -0.63 7.28
N ALA A 431 4.78 0.60 6.83
CA ALA A 431 4.50 1.72 7.73
C ALA A 431 3.23 1.47 8.57
N PHE A 432 2.17 0.87 8.01
CA PHE A 432 0.96 0.51 8.78
C PHE A 432 1.25 -0.49 9.89
N LEU A 433 2.10 -1.48 9.63
CA LEU A 433 2.61 -2.40 10.65
C LEU A 433 3.37 -1.62 11.75
N GLY A 434 4.25 -0.71 11.36
CA GLY A 434 4.97 0.18 12.28
C GLY A 434 4.04 1.03 13.14
N PHE A 435 3.05 1.70 12.54
CA PHE A 435 2.05 2.49 13.25
C PHE A 435 1.26 1.64 14.25
N TYR A 436 0.82 0.44 13.86
CA TYR A 436 0.09 -0.44 14.75
C TYR A 436 0.92 -0.84 15.98
N LEU A 437 2.20 -1.16 15.79
CA LEU A 437 3.13 -1.45 16.90
C LEU A 437 3.36 -0.23 17.80
N LEU A 438 3.47 0.96 17.23
CA LEU A 438 3.55 2.21 17.99
C LEU A 438 2.29 2.45 18.82
N TYR A 439 1.10 2.16 18.26
CA TYR A 439 -0.17 2.28 18.99
C TYR A 439 -0.26 1.27 20.15
N LEU A 440 0.13 0.01 19.94
CA LEU A 440 0.22 -0.98 21.01
C LEU A 440 1.21 -0.54 22.10
N GLY A 441 2.36 0.04 21.71
CA GLY A 441 3.33 0.61 22.63
C GLY A 441 2.76 1.78 23.44
N TYR A 442 2.05 2.69 22.78
CA TYR A 442 1.36 3.82 23.42
C TYR A 442 0.30 3.33 24.41
N LYS A 443 -0.58 2.41 23.98
CA LYS A 443 -1.65 1.84 24.81
C LYS A 443 -1.11 1.20 26.08
N ASN A 444 -0.06 0.39 25.96
CA ASN A 444 0.43 -0.44 27.06
C ASN A 444 1.41 0.28 27.99
N LYS A 445 2.16 1.27 27.50
CA LYS A 445 3.23 1.92 28.28
C LYS A 445 2.94 3.38 28.60
N ILE A 446 2.24 4.11 27.73
CA ILE A 446 2.13 5.57 27.82
C ILE A 446 0.76 5.97 28.37
N GLU A 447 -0.32 5.45 27.79
CA GLU A 447 -1.69 5.82 28.18
C GLU A 447 -1.96 5.67 29.70
N PRO A 448 -1.45 4.63 30.40
CA PRO A 448 -1.61 4.49 31.85
C PRO A 448 -0.82 5.53 32.67
N GLN A 449 0.29 6.05 32.13
CA GLN A 449 1.19 6.97 32.83
C GLN A 449 0.88 8.44 32.54
N LEU A 450 0.06 8.75 31.53
CA LEU A 450 -0.37 10.11 31.18
C LEU A 450 -0.85 10.98 32.36
N PRO A 451 -1.61 10.46 33.36
CA PRO A 451 -2.03 11.28 34.49
C PRO A 451 -0.88 11.83 35.34
N GLN A 452 0.31 11.23 35.27
CA GLN A 452 1.49 11.59 36.05
C GLN A 452 2.45 12.52 35.31
N PHE A 453 2.21 12.78 34.02
CA PHE A 453 3.08 13.59 33.18
C PHE A 453 2.40 14.88 32.77
N ASN A 454 2.65 15.94 33.52
CA ASN A 454 2.44 17.30 33.05
C ASN A 454 3.65 17.71 32.21
N LEU A 455 3.41 18.01 30.93
CA LEU A 455 4.38 18.70 30.10
C LEU A 455 4.63 20.08 30.67
N THR A 456 5.90 20.49 30.73
CA THR A 456 6.20 21.90 30.95
C THR A 456 5.79 22.71 29.72
N PRO A 457 5.38 23.98 29.88
CA PRO A 457 5.06 24.86 28.75
C PRO A 457 6.16 24.91 27.69
N LEU A 458 7.44 24.88 28.12
CA LEU A 458 8.59 24.85 27.23
C LEU A 458 8.61 23.61 26.31
N GLN A 459 8.27 22.43 26.84
CA GLN A 459 8.21 21.18 26.06
C GLN A 459 7.04 21.18 25.07
N GLN A 460 5.92 21.82 25.42
CA GLN A 460 4.79 22.02 24.51
C GLN A 460 5.21 22.94 23.36
N THR A 461 5.82 24.08 23.67
CA THR A 461 6.30 25.06 22.67
C THR A 461 7.36 24.46 21.75
N LEU A 462 8.36 23.76 22.30
CA LEU A 462 9.43 23.14 21.50
C LEU A 462 8.86 22.13 20.51
N THR A 463 7.80 21.43 20.88
CA THR A 463 7.26 20.40 19.99
C THR A 463 6.27 20.95 18.98
N ILE A 464 5.49 21.96 19.37
CA ILE A 464 4.75 22.75 18.40
C ILE A 464 5.71 23.33 17.37
N LEU A 465 6.89 23.82 17.79
CA LEU A 465 7.93 24.31 16.91
C LEU A 465 8.48 23.21 16.00
N ILE A 466 8.83 22.02 16.52
CA ILE A 466 9.31 20.90 15.69
C ILE A 466 8.25 20.48 14.66
N LEU A 467 6.98 20.37 15.06
CA LEU A 467 5.88 20.06 14.13
C LEU A 467 5.71 21.17 13.09
N ILE A 468 5.75 22.44 13.48
CA ILE A 468 5.68 23.57 12.56
C ILE A 468 6.86 23.53 11.58
N VAL A 469 8.09 23.27 12.03
CA VAL A 469 9.27 23.17 11.17
C VAL A 469 9.12 22.02 10.17
N ILE A 470 8.66 20.85 10.62
CA ILE A 470 8.37 19.70 9.74
C ILE A 470 7.28 20.05 8.71
N ILE A 471 6.23 20.74 9.14
CA ILE A 471 5.12 21.18 8.27
C ILE A 471 5.58 22.23 7.25
N LEU A 472 6.42 23.19 7.66
CA LEU A 472 6.95 24.24 6.79
C LEU A 472 8.01 23.70 5.81
N ALA A 473 8.72 22.63 6.19
CA ALA A 473 9.73 22.00 5.36
C ALA A 473 9.14 21.14 4.23
N GLU A 474 7.87 20.75 4.30
CA GLU A 474 7.19 19.91 3.30
C GLU A 474 6.36 20.77 2.33
N PRO A 475 6.81 20.98 1.07
CA PRO A 475 6.14 21.88 0.11
C PRO A 475 4.69 21.48 -0.20
N SER A 476 4.33 20.21 0.00
CA SER A 476 2.98 19.70 -0.20
C SER A 476 1.95 20.31 0.76
N PHE A 477 2.38 20.86 1.91
CA PHE A 477 1.51 21.59 2.83
C PHE A 477 1.30 23.08 2.49
N ASN A 478 1.76 23.54 1.32
CA ASN A 478 1.59 24.93 0.90
C ASN A 478 0.13 25.27 0.54
N LEU A 479 -0.54 26.00 1.44
CA LEU A 479 -1.96 26.38 1.31
C LEU A 479 -2.22 27.28 0.09
N VAL A 480 -1.31 28.22 -0.21
CA VAL A 480 -1.47 29.15 -1.34
C VAL A 480 -1.50 28.38 -2.66
N LYS A 481 -0.54 27.47 -2.86
CA LYS A 481 -0.50 26.59 -4.04
C LYS A 481 -1.73 25.69 -4.14
N GLY A 482 -2.24 25.19 -3.01
CA GLY A 482 -3.45 24.37 -2.99
C GLY A 482 -4.68 25.16 -3.42
N MET A 483 -4.84 26.38 -2.91
CA MET A 483 -5.93 27.28 -3.28
C MET A 483 -5.86 27.71 -4.75
N GLU A 484 -4.67 28.05 -5.25
CA GLU A 484 -4.45 28.37 -6.68
C GLU A 484 -4.88 27.22 -7.60
N LYS A 485 -4.55 25.98 -7.26
CA LYS A 485 -4.98 24.80 -8.04
C LYS A 485 -6.49 24.63 -8.05
N LEU A 486 -7.17 24.85 -6.92
CA LEU A 486 -8.62 24.74 -6.84
C LEU A 486 -9.32 25.86 -7.62
N THR A 487 -8.84 27.10 -7.55
CA THR A 487 -9.43 28.22 -8.29
C THR A 487 -9.21 28.08 -9.80
N GLN A 488 -8.10 27.49 -10.22
CA GLN A 488 -7.79 27.22 -11.63
C GLN A 488 -8.45 25.95 -12.19
N LEU A 489 -9.04 25.09 -11.34
CA LEU A 489 -9.58 23.79 -11.74
C LEU A 489 -10.67 23.89 -12.83
N PRO A 490 -11.68 24.78 -12.74
CA PRO A 490 -12.69 24.88 -13.79
C PRO A 490 -12.08 25.20 -15.17
N ASN A 491 -11.12 26.12 -15.21
CA ASN A 491 -10.43 26.48 -16.45
C ASN A 491 -9.56 25.31 -16.96
N SER A 492 -8.90 24.60 -16.05
CA SER A 492 -8.06 23.45 -16.38
C SER A 492 -8.85 22.27 -16.96
N LEU A 493 -10.07 22.05 -16.48
CA LEU A 493 -10.96 21.00 -16.99
C LEU A 493 -11.53 21.32 -18.37
N SER A 494 -11.57 22.59 -18.74
CA SER A 494 -12.01 23.04 -20.06
C SER A 494 -10.88 23.09 -21.08
N THR A 495 -9.64 22.73 -20.72
CA THR A 495 -8.51 22.77 -21.65
C THR A 495 -8.71 21.76 -22.80
N PRO A 496 -8.72 22.21 -24.06
CA PRO A 496 -8.87 21.33 -25.22
C PRO A 496 -7.71 20.34 -25.35
N ASN A 497 -7.99 19.12 -25.82
CA ASN A 497 -6.97 18.09 -26.03
C ASN A 497 -5.79 18.57 -26.89
N GLN A 498 -6.04 19.42 -27.90
CA GLN A 498 -5.00 19.95 -28.80
C GLN A 498 -3.94 20.77 -28.05
N GLU A 499 -4.32 21.48 -26.99
CA GLU A 499 -3.38 22.27 -26.17
C GLU A 499 -2.55 21.38 -25.23
N LEU A 500 -3.00 20.17 -24.97
CA LEU A 500 -2.35 19.21 -24.07
C LEU A 500 -1.43 18.24 -24.81
N LEU A 501 -1.59 18.07 -26.12
CA LEU A 501 -0.75 17.21 -26.93
C LEU A 501 0.57 17.94 -27.27
N LYS A 502 1.67 17.19 -27.32
CA LYS A 502 2.93 17.78 -27.78
C LYS A 502 2.84 18.12 -29.28
N PRO A 503 3.48 19.20 -29.75
CA PRO A 503 3.44 19.60 -31.15
C PRO A 503 3.94 18.51 -32.12
N ASP A 504 5.02 17.80 -31.75
CA ASP A 504 5.58 16.68 -32.51
C ASP A 504 4.63 15.48 -32.59
N TYR A 505 3.93 15.18 -31.49
CA TYR A 505 2.88 14.16 -31.50
C TYR A 505 1.70 14.55 -32.39
N LEU A 506 1.27 15.82 -32.35
CA LEU A 506 0.20 16.31 -33.22
C LEU A 506 0.60 16.24 -34.69
N GLU A 507 1.84 16.60 -35.02
CA GLU A 507 2.38 16.50 -36.36
C GLU A 507 2.43 15.04 -36.83
N ALA A 508 2.96 14.13 -36.01
CA ALA A 508 2.99 12.70 -36.30
C ALA A 508 1.58 12.11 -36.45
N TRP A 509 0.64 12.45 -35.56
CA TRP A 509 -0.74 12.02 -35.63
C TRP A 509 -1.44 12.52 -36.90
N ASN A 510 -1.33 13.81 -37.21
CA ASN A 510 -1.95 14.36 -38.41
C ASN A 510 -1.37 13.77 -39.70
N THR A 511 -0.09 13.39 -39.68
CA THR A 511 0.58 12.74 -40.80
C THR A 511 0.15 11.27 -40.96
N LEU A 512 0.10 10.52 -39.85
CA LEU A 512 -0.15 9.07 -39.85
C LEU A 512 -1.64 8.71 -39.84
N LYS A 513 -2.52 9.57 -39.31
CA LYS A 513 -3.94 9.28 -39.15
C LYS A 513 -4.62 8.84 -40.46
N PRO A 514 -4.43 9.52 -41.61
CA PRO A 514 -5.03 9.08 -42.87
C PRO A 514 -4.53 7.71 -43.33
N GLU A 515 -3.30 7.34 -42.98
CA GLU A 515 -2.72 6.03 -43.29
C GLU A 515 -3.27 4.94 -42.36
N ILE A 516 -3.39 5.24 -41.06
CA ILE A 516 -3.93 4.33 -40.05
C ILE A 516 -5.42 4.06 -40.32
N GLU A 517 -6.22 5.08 -40.64
CA GLU A 517 -7.65 4.94 -40.95
C GLU A 517 -7.93 4.10 -42.22
N GLN A 518 -6.91 3.89 -43.06
CA GLN A 518 -7.00 3.02 -44.25
C GLN A 518 -6.56 1.58 -43.98
N GLN A 519 -5.94 1.30 -42.83
CA GLN A 519 -5.51 -0.04 -42.47
C GLN A 519 -6.67 -0.82 -41.84
N SER A 520 -6.98 -1.99 -42.39
CA SER A 520 -8.08 -2.85 -41.91
C SER A 520 -7.90 -3.39 -40.48
N CYS A 521 -6.76 -3.14 -39.85
CA CYS A 521 -6.41 -3.56 -38.50
C CYS A 521 -6.58 -2.46 -37.44
N PHE A 522 -7.05 -1.26 -37.81
CA PHE A 522 -7.28 -0.12 -36.92
C PHE A 522 -8.62 0.56 -37.15
#